data_AF-A0A526YFD8-F1
#
_entry.id   AF-A0A526YFD8-F1
#
_cell.length_a   1.000
_cell.length_b   1.000
_cell.length_c   1.000
_cell.angle_alpha   90.00
_cell.angle_beta   90.00
_cell.angle_gamma   90.00
#
_symmetry.space_group_name_H-M   'P 1'
#
loop_
_entity.id
_entity.type
_entity.pdbx_description
1 polymer ?
#
loop_
_entity_poly.entity_id
_entity_poly.type
_entity_poly.pdbx_seq_one_letter_code
_entity_poly.pdbx_strand_id
1 'polypeptide(L)'
;HMASRIGDPAVRYKGTIGGSIANNDPAADYPAALLALDATIVTNKREIAADAFFTGLFETALEDGEIVTAVTFTAPAKAAYEKFRNPASRYAI
;
A
#
# COMPACT_ATOMS: atom_id res chain seq x y z
N HIS A 1 7.84 -6.43 -10.04
CA HIS A 1 9.09 -6.11 -9.29
C HIS A 1 8.98 -4.90 -8.34
N MET A 2 7.78 -4.39 -8.00
CA MET A 2 7.68 -3.22 -7.12
C MET A 2 8.22 -3.48 -5.70
N ALA A 3 7.76 -4.55 -5.03
CA ALA A 3 8.09 -4.79 -3.63
C ALA A 3 9.60 -4.93 -3.36
N SER A 4 10.40 -5.39 -4.34
CA SER A 4 11.87 -5.43 -4.20
C SER A 4 12.52 -4.04 -4.19
N ARG A 5 11.76 -2.99 -4.52
CA ARG A 5 12.17 -1.57 -4.44
C ARG A 5 11.83 -0.90 -3.11
N ILE A 6 11.15 -1.59 -2.19
CA ILE A 6 10.76 -1.06 -0.88
C ILE A 6 11.85 -1.36 0.14
N GLY A 7 12.36 -0.32 0.81
CA GLY A 7 13.35 -0.47 1.89
C GLY A 7 14.56 -1.35 1.52
N ASP A 8 15.16 -1.95 2.54
CA ASP A 8 16.18 -2.99 2.42
C ASP A 8 15.62 -4.39 2.78
N PRO A 9 16.41 -5.47 2.65
CA PRO A 9 15.93 -6.82 2.98
C PRO A 9 15.41 -6.98 4.41
N ALA A 10 16.02 -6.32 5.41
CA ALA A 10 15.60 -6.44 6.80
C ALA A 10 14.25 -5.76 7.03
N VAL A 11 14.06 -4.58 6.44
CA VAL A 11 12.76 -3.88 6.44
C VAL A 11 11.69 -4.75 5.79
N ARG A 12 11.97 -5.36 4.62
CA ARG A 12 10.99 -6.21 3.93
C ARG A 12 10.68 -7.52 4.66
N TYR A 13 11.58 -8.00 5.52
CA TYR A 13 11.35 -9.20 6.32
C TYR A 13 10.34 -8.97 7.46
N LYS A 14 10.21 -7.71 7.92
CA LYS A 14 9.31 -7.33 9.02
C LYS A 14 8.09 -6.53 8.56
N GLY A 15 8.24 -5.73 7.51
CA GLY A 15 7.19 -4.91 6.95
C GLY A 15 6.11 -5.76 6.28
N THR A 16 4.87 -5.32 6.43
CA THR A 16 3.70 -5.98 5.81
C THR A 16 3.02 -5.00 4.87
N ILE A 17 2.33 -5.54 3.85
CA ILE A 17 1.48 -4.72 2.98
C ILE A 17 0.37 -4.04 3.80
N GLY A 18 -0.28 -4.78 4.70
CA GLY A 18 -1.34 -4.26 5.58
C GLY A 18 -0.87 -3.08 6.45
N GLY A 19 0.30 -3.21 7.08
CA GLY A 19 0.89 -2.12 7.87
C GLY A 19 1.23 -0.90 7.02
N SER A 20 1.76 -1.10 5.81
CA SER A 20 2.07 0.01 4.90
C SER A 20 0.84 0.79 4.46
N ILE A 21 -0.26 0.10 4.16
CA ILE A 21 -1.49 0.77 3.68
C ILE A 21 -2.29 1.37 4.82
N ALA A 22 -2.27 0.76 6.01
CA ALA A 22 -2.87 1.35 7.21
C ALA A 22 -2.12 2.62 7.67
N ASN A 23 -0.80 2.67 7.48
CA ASN A 23 0.00 3.87 7.76
C ASN A 23 -0.24 5.00 6.75
N ASN A 24 -0.57 4.67 5.50
CA ASN A 24 -0.83 5.63 4.41
C ASN A 24 0.12 6.84 4.33
N ASP A 25 1.42 6.56 4.37
CA ASP A 25 2.44 7.55 4.00
C ASP A 25 2.39 7.73 2.47
N PRO A 26 2.19 8.95 1.94
CA PRO A 26 2.14 9.18 0.49
C PRO A 26 3.41 8.78 -0.26
N ALA A 27 4.56 8.71 0.43
CA ALA A 27 5.81 8.27 -0.17
C ALA A 27 5.93 6.74 -0.26
N ALA A 28 5.02 6.00 0.39
CA ALA A 28 4.99 4.54 0.37
C ALA A 28 4.53 3.99 -0.99
N ASP A 29 5.09 2.85 -1.37
CA ASP A 29 4.85 2.28 -2.69
C ASP A 29 3.49 1.55 -2.80
N TYR A 30 3.04 0.90 -1.72
CA TYR A 30 1.82 0.08 -1.75
C TYR A 30 0.52 0.87 -1.96
N PRO A 31 0.27 2.02 -1.31
CA PRO A 31 -0.96 2.79 -1.53
C PRO A 31 -1.19 3.13 -3.01
N ALA A 32 -0.18 3.68 -3.68
CA ALA A 32 -0.27 4.04 -5.09
C ALA A 32 -0.50 2.81 -6.00
N ALA A 33 0.15 1.68 -5.69
CA ALA A 33 -0.01 0.47 -6.49
C ALA A 33 -1.38 -0.18 -6.33
N LEU A 34 -1.94 -0.17 -5.12
CA LEU A 34 -3.29 -0.71 -4.88
C LEU A 34 -4.38 0.16 -5.52
N LEU A 35 -4.19 1.48 -5.48
CA LEU A 35 -5.07 2.40 -6.21
C LEU A 35 -5.01 2.13 -7.72
N ALA A 36 -3.82 1.95 -8.28
CA ALA A 36 -3.65 1.66 -9.72
C ALA A 36 -4.17 0.27 -10.16
N LEU A 37 -4.39 -0.64 -9.22
CA LEU A 37 -4.91 -1.99 -9.47
C LEU A 37 -6.41 -2.12 -9.23
N ASP A 38 -7.10 -1.01 -8.92
CA ASP A 38 -8.50 -1.00 -8.48
C ASP A 38 -8.74 -2.03 -7.35
N ALA A 39 -7.81 -2.08 -6.40
CA ALA A 39 -7.83 -3.08 -5.34
C ALA A 39 -8.97 -2.86 -4.35
N THR A 40 -9.35 -3.93 -3.65
CA THR A 40 -10.25 -3.90 -2.50
C THR A 40 -9.45 -4.25 -1.24
N ILE A 41 -9.55 -3.38 -0.23
CA ILE A 41 -8.99 -3.58 1.09
C ILE A 41 -10.06 -4.30 1.92
N VAL A 42 -9.72 -5.50 2.39
CA VAL A 42 -10.60 -6.31 3.22
C VAL A 42 -10.20 -6.11 4.68
N THR A 43 -11.17 -5.75 5.52
CA THR A 43 -10.98 -5.65 6.96
C THR A 43 -11.70 -6.79 7.67
N ASN A 44 -11.59 -6.83 8.99
CA ASN A 44 -12.40 -7.70 9.84
C ASN A 44 -13.90 -7.33 9.88
N LYS A 45 -14.30 -6.15 9.37
CA LYS A 45 -15.70 -5.68 9.43
C LYS A 45 -16.32 -5.47 8.04
N ARG A 46 -15.55 -5.06 7.04
CA ARG A 46 -16.05 -4.67 5.72
C ARG A 46 -14.99 -4.74 4.64
N GLU A 47 -15.42 -4.57 3.40
CA GLU A 47 -14.58 -4.36 2.24
C GLU A 47 -14.66 -2.90 1.81
N ILE A 48 -13.53 -2.32 1.41
CA ILE A 48 -13.40 -0.91 1.03
C ILE A 48 -12.59 -0.84 -0.27
N ALA A 49 -13.13 -0.16 -1.28
CA ALA A 49 -12.40 0.09 -2.51
C ALA A 49 -11.18 1.00 -2.24
N ALA A 50 -10.07 0.77 -2.94
CA ALA A 50 -8.82 1.49 -2.70
C ALA A 50 -8.96 3.02 -2.86
N ASP A 51 -9.78 3.48 -3.80
CA ASP A 51 -10.09 4.89 -4.02
C ASP A 51 -10.81 5.54 -2.84
N ALA A 52 -11.66 4.78 -2.13
CA ALA A 52 -12.34 5.21 -0.92
C ALA A 52 -11.52 4.99 0.35
N PHE A 53 -10.50 4.13 0.31
CA PHE A 53 -9.70 3.76 1.48
C PHE A 53 -8.66 4.82 1.86
N PHE A 54 -8.02 5.46 0.87
CA PHE A 54 -6.97 6.46 1.11
C PHE A 54 -7.55 7.89 1.11
N THR A 55 -7.82 8.44 2.29
CA THR A 55 -8.60 9.69 2.45
C THR A 55 -7.75 10.94 2.64
N GLY A 56 -6.49 10.80 3.07
CA GLY A 56 -5.60 11.94 3.33
C GLY A 56 -4.18 11.53 3.71
N LEU A 57 -3.35 12.51 4.05
CA LEU A 57 -1.96 12.30 4.49
C LEU A 57 -1.96 11.56 5.83
N PHE A 58 -1.44 10.32 5.88
CA PHE A 58 -1.51 9.43 7.06
C PHE A 58 -2.94 9.14 7.53
N GLU A 59 -3.94 9.30 6.66
CA GLU A 59 -5.35 9.08 6.98
C GLU A 59 -5.94 8.00 6.05
N THR A 60 -6.73 7.10 6.62
CA THR A 60 -7.45 6.06 5.87
C THR A 60 -8.91 6.02 6.32
N ALA A 61 -9.73 5.26 5.60
CA ALA A 61 -11.12 4.97 5.98
C ALA A 61 -11.25 3.90 7.10
N LEU A 62 -10.15 3.48 7.74
CA LEU A 62 -10.22 2.56 8.87
C LEU A 62 -10.87 3.26 10.07
N GLU A 63 -11.82 2.56 10.69
CA GLU A 63 -12.41 2.96 11.96
C GLU A 63 -11.72 2.27 13.15
N ASP A 64 -11.94 2.76 14.36
CA ASP A 64 -11.40 2.14 15.57
C ASP A 64 -11.80 0.65 15.69
N GLY A 65 -10.80 -0.19 15.96
CA GLY A 65 -10.96 -1.64 16.03
C GLY A 65 -11.17 -2.32 14.67
N GLU A 66 -11.07 -1.60 13.54
CA GLU A 66 -10.90 -2.22 12.24
C GLU A 66 -9.45 -2.65 12.03
N ILE A 67 -9.29 -3.82 11.43
CA ILE A 67 -7.99 -4.43 11.13
C ILE A 67 -8.04 -4.87 9.68
N VAL A 68 -7.06 -4.44 8.89
CA VAL A 68 -6.84 -4.96 7.53
C VAL A 68 -6.45 -6.43 7.61
N THR A 69 -7.23 -7.30 6.97
CA THR A 69 -7.03 -8.76 6.99
C THR A 69 -6.53 -9.28 5.64
N ALA A 70 -6.92 -8.63 4.54
CA ALA A 70 -6.47 -8.99 3.20
C ALA A 70 -6.55 -7.80 2.22
N VAL A 71 -5.96 -8.01 1.04
CA VAL A 71 -6.11 -7.14 -0.12
C VAL A 71 -6.42 -8.03 -1.31
N THR A 72 -7.39 -7.66 -2.12
CA THR A 72 -7.80 -8.40 -3.33
C THR A 72 -7.76 -7.47 -4.53
N PHE A 73 -7.38 -8.00 -5.70
CA PHE A 73 -7.43 -7.30 -6.97
C PHE A 73 -7.40 -8.33 -8.10
N THR A 74 -7.88 -7.95 -9.29
CA THR A 74 -7.78 -8.80 -10.47
C THR A 74 -6.36 -8.72 -11.02
N ALA A 75 -5.69 -9.86 -11.21
CA ALA A 75 -4.33 -9.89 -11.74
C ALA A 75 -4.29 -9.23 -13.14
N PRO A 76 -3.52 -8.16 -13.33
CA PRO A 76 -3.49 -7.45 -14.61
C PRO A 76 -2.67 -8.24 -15.64
N ALA A 77 -3.02 -8.11 -16.93
CA ALA A 77 -2.24 -8.73 -18.01
C ALA A 77 -0.82 -8.14 -18.12
N LYS A 78 -0.66 -6.85 -17.78
CA LYS A 78 0.61 -6.13 -17.74
C LYS A 78 0.58 -5.10 -16.61
N ALA A 79 1.71 -4.89 -15.95
CA ALA A 79 1.88 -3.84 -14.95
C ALA A 79 3.33 -3.35 -14.92
N ALA A 80 3.53 -2.09 -14.60
CA ALA A 80 4.84 -1.47 -14.41
C ALA A 80 4.83 -0.58 -13.17
N TYR A 81 5.98 -0.47 -12.50
CA TYR A 81 6.16 0.42 -11.37
C TYR A 81 7.55 1.06 -11.45
N GLU A 82 7.58 2.37 -11.64
CA GLU A 82 8.80 3.16 -11.71
C GLU A 82 8.91 4.11 -10.53
N LYS A 83 10.09 4.18 -9.92
CA LYS A 83 10.34 4.92 -8.69
C LYS A 83 11.63 5.70 -8.80
N PHE A 84 11.52 7.02 -8.85
CA PHE A 84 12.65 7.92 -8.64
C PHE A 84 12.96 7.93 -7.16
N ARG A 85 14.10 7.33 -6.78
CA ARG A 85 14.43 7.14 -5.37
C ARG A 85 15.25 8.29 -4.85
N ASN A 86 14.89 8.76 -3.66
CA ASN A 86 15.80 9.54 -2.85
C ASN A 86 17.02 8.67 -2.46
N PRO A 87 18.28 9.09 -2.73
CA PRO A 87 19.46 8.28 -2.41
C PRO A 87 19.60 7.94 -0.92
N ALA A 88 19.20 8.84 -0.04
CA ALA A 88 19.33 8.69 1.40
C ALA A 88 18.17 7.89 2.01
N SER A 89 16.93 8.29 1.75
CA SER A 89 15.75 7.68 2.38
C SER A 89 15.20 6.46 1.61
N ARG A 90 15.52 6.34 0.32
CA ARG A 90 15.02 5.31 -0.61
C ARG A 90 13.50 5.34 -0.86
N TYR A 91 12.80 6.32 -0.30
CA TYR A 91 11.42 6.66 -0.65
C TYR A 91 11.34 7.25 -2.06
N ALA A 92 10.12 7.28 -2.61
CA ALA A 92 9.86 7.96 -3.86
C ALA A 92 10.01 9.48 -3.67
N ILE A 93 10.47 10.18 -4.70
CA ILE A 93 10.44 11.64 -4.83
C ILE A 93 9.42 11.99 -5.90
#